data_AF-A0A7Y6E0K5-F1
#
_entry.id   AF-A0A7Y6E0K5-F1
#
_cell.length_a   1.000
_cell.length_b   1.000
_cell.length_c   1.000
_cell.angle_alpha   90.00
_cell.angle_beta   90.00
_cell.angle_gamma   90.00
#
_symmetry.space_group_name_H-M   'P 1'
#
loop_
_entity.id
_entity.type
_entity.pdbx_description
1 polymer ?
#
loop_
_entity_poly.entity_id
_entity_poly.type
_entity_poly.pdbx_seq_one_letter_code
_entity_poly.pdbx_strand_id
1 'polypeptide(L)'
;MGTMDDLAPQAAAVPSAAAEWTESEREKARGVRRMKAIAAGFLLFAVVVFVVTRWLESRGAGAWAGYVQAAAEAGMVGAMADWFAVTALFRRPLGLPIPHTAIIPTRKDALGDSLGEFVGDNFLSDAVVRGRLAQMGVARRFGVWLSDERHAERVTAELSALARAALTILRDEDVQTVFAQAITRRVSARQVAQPVGALLGRVVADGGHHGLVYLVVDNAHK
;
A
#
# COMPACT_ATOMS: atom_id res chain seq x y z
N MET A 1 -70.12 7.78 -8.55
CA MET A 1 -69.84 7.17 -7.23
C MET A 1 -68.97 5.95 -7.47
N GLY A 2 -67.66 6.18 -7.50
CA GLY A 2 -66.61 5.19 -7.73
C GLY A 2 -65.33 5.85 -7.26
N THR A 3 -64.86 5.41 -6.10
CA THR A 3 -63.78 6.01 -5.31
C THR A 3 -62.45 5.94 -6.05
N MET A 4 -61.89 7.11 -6.37
CA MET A 4 -60.61 7.28 -7.03
C MET A 4 -59.54 7.63 -5.98
N ASP A 5 -59.46 6.83 -4.92
CA ASP A 5 -58.62 7.10 -3.73
C ASP A 5 -57.66 5.95 -3.38
N ASP A 6 -57.43 4.99 -4.28
CA ASP A 6 -56.65 3.77 -3.93
C ASP A 6 -55.47 3.48 -4.88
N LEU A 7 -54.72 4.53 -5.24
CA LEU A 7 -53.42 4.40 -5.92
C LEU A 7 -52.38 5.34 -5.30
N ALA A 8 -52.21 5.27 -3.98
CA ALA A 8 -50.96 5.70 -3.38
C ALA A 8 -49.87 4.69 -3.77
N PRO A 9 -48.76 5.07 -4.43
CA PRO A 9 -47.65 4.17 -4.63
C PRO A 9 -47.09 3.81 -3.26
N GLN A 10 -47.34 2.58 -2.82
CA GLN A 10 -46.72 2.02 -1.63
C GLN A 10 -45.23 1.94 -1.96
N ALA A 11 -44.48 2.97 -1.53
CA ALA A 11 -43.03 3.01 -1.67
C ALA A 11 -42.48 1.81 -0.89
N ALA A 12 -42.24 0.71 -1.61
CA ALA A 12 -41.53 -0.44 -1.07
C ALA A 12 -40.22 0.10 -0.50
N ALA A 13 -40.09 0.06 0.82
CA ALA A 13 -38.90 0.49 1.51
C ALA A 13 -37.73 -0.30 0.92
N VAL A 14 -36.89 0.35 0.12
CA VAL A 14 -35.63 -0.21 -0.33
C VAL A 14 -34.88 -0.58 0.95
N PRO A 15 -34.56 -1.86 1.21
CA PRO A 15 -33.81 -2.23 2.41
C PRO A 15 -32.53 -1.42 2.39
N SER A 16 -32.42 -0.46 3.31
CA SER A 16 -31.26 0.41 3.37
C SER A 16 -30.03 -0.47 3.55
N ALA A 17 -28.97 -0.27 2.77
CA ALA A 17 -27.71 -1.02 2.94
C ALA A 17 -27.26 -1.05 4.42
N ALA A 18 -27.52 0.00 5.20
CA ALA A 18 -27.29 0.01 6.65
C ALA A 18 -27.94 -1.16 7.42
N ALA A 19 -29.16 -1.58 7.03
CA ALA A 19 -29.87 -2.71 7.63
C ALA A 19 -29.22 -4.07 7.28
N GLU A 20 -28.81 -4.26 6.03
CA GLU A 20 -28.09 -5.47 5.57
C GLU A 20 -26.73 -5.63 6.26
N TRP A 21 -26.01 -4.52 6.49
CA TRP A 21 -24.73 -4.55 7.19
C TRP A 21 -24.93 -5.00 8.65
N THR A 22 -25.97 -4.50 9.34
CA THR A 22 -26.32 -4.97 10.69
C THR A 22 -26.81 -6.42 10.74
N GLU A 23 -27.52 -6.92 9.73
CA GLU A 23 -27.96 -8.32 9.68
C GLU A 23 -26.77 -9.26 9.46
N SER A 24 -25.89 -8.93 8.52
CA SER A 24 -24.62 -9.64 8.30
C SER A 24 -23.72 -9.64 9.54
N GLU A 25 -23.64 -8.52 10.26
CA GLU A 25 -22.89 -8.44 11.53
C GLU A 25 -23.49 -9.34 12.61
N ARG A 26 -24.82 -9.41 12.73
CA ARG A 26 -25.51 -10.30 13.67
C ARG A 26 -25.29 -11.77 13.31
N GLU A 27 -25.29 -12.11 12.02
CA GLU A 27 -24.94 -13.45 11.55
C GLU A 27 -23.51 -13.84 11.89
N LYS A 28 -22.55 -12.97 11.60
CA LYS A 28 -21.14 -13.17 11.97
C LYS A 28 -20.98 -13.33 13.48
N ALA A 29 -21.65 -12.48 14.27
CA ALA A 29 -21.62 -12.57 15.73
C ALA A 29 -22.20 -13.90 16.25
N ARG A 30 -23.30 -14.39 15.67
CA ARG A 30 -23.86 -15.72 15.98
C ARG A 30 -22.87 -16.83 15.64
N GLY A 31 -22.20 -16.74 14.49
CA GLY A 31 -21.15 -17.67 14.08
C GLY A 31 -20.00 -17.74 15.08
N VAL A 32 -19.47 -16.58 15.49
CA VAL A 32 -18.40 -16.49 16.48
C VAL A 32 -18.83 -17.04 17.84
N ARG A 33 -20.05 -16.73 18.30
CA ARG A 33 -20.59 -17.26 19.57
C ARG A 33 -20.71 -18.78 19.54
N ARG A 34 -21.21 -19.35 18.45
CA ARG A 34 -21.32 -20.80 18.27
C ARG A 34 -19.94 -21.47 18.27
N MET A 35 -18.97 -20.91 17.56
CA MET A 35 -17.60 -21.44 17.54
C MET A 35 -16.95 -21.39 18.94
N LYS A 36 -17.11 -20.28 19.67
CA LYS A 36 -16.65 -20.15 21.06
C LYS A 36 -17.31 -21.18 21.97
N ALA A 37 -18.62 -21.43 21.81
CA ALA A 37 -19.33 -22.44 22.59
C ALA A 37 -18.83 -23.85 22.30
N ILE A 38 -18.57 -24.19 21.04
CA ILE A 38 -18.01 -25.48 20.64
C ILE A 38 -16.59 -25.66 21.23
N ALA A 39 -15.72 -24.66 21.07
CA ALA A 39 -14.36 -24.69 21.61
C ALA A 39 -14.36 -24.81 23.14
N ALA A 40 -15.19 -24.04 23.84
CA ALA A 40 -15.37 -24.15 25.29
C ALA A 40 -15.94 -25.50 25.70
N GLY A 41 -16.84 -26.08 24.90
CA GLY A 41 -17.39 -27.41 25.10
C GLY A 41 -16.32 -28.51 25.03
N PHE A 42 -15.42 -28.45 24.03
CA PHE A 42 -14.28 -29.37 23.96
C PHE A 42 -13.32 -29.22 25.12
N LEU A 43 -13.02 -27.98 25.53
CA LEU A 43 -12.18 -27.72 26.71
C LEU A 43 -12.82 -28.30 27.97
N LEU A 44 -14.10 -28.04 28.19
CA LEU A 44 -14.84 -28.57 29.33
C LEU A 44 -14.89 -30.10 29.30
N PHE A 45 -15.10 -30.70 28.13
CA PHE A 45 -15.05 -32.14 27.95
C PHE A 45 -13.68 -32.71 28.35
N ALA A 46 -12.58 -32.10 27.90
CA ALA A 46 -11.24 -32.52 28.29
C ALA A 46 -11.01 -32.41 29.82
N VAL A 47 -11.50 -31.34 30.45
CA VAL A 47 -11.48 -31.18 31.92
C VAL A 47 -12.25 -32.29 32.62
N VAL A 48 -13.47 -32.58 32.18
CA VAL A 48 -14.29 -33.64 32.76
C VAL A 48 -13.63 -35.00 32.60
N VAL A 49 -13.11 -35.31 31.41
CA VAL A 49 -12.37 -36.55 31.15
C VAL A 49 -11.19 -36.66 32.09
N PHE A 50 -10.36 -35.62 32.22
CA PHE A 50 -9.21 -35.59 33.12
C PHE A 50 -9.61 -35.86 34.58
N VAL A 51 -10.64 -35.18 35.08
CA VAL A 51 -11.11 -35.35 36.46
C VAL A 51 -11.65 -36.77 36.70
N VAL A 52 -12.43 -37.31 35.76
CA VAL A 52 -13.00 -38.66 35.86
C VAL A 52 -11.90 -39.73 35.78
N THR A 53 -10.95 -39.61 34.85
CA THR A 53 -9.84 -40.56 34.74
C THR A 53 -8.94 -40.52 35.96
N ARG A 54 -8.68 -39.34 36.51
CA ARG A 54 -7.87 -39.17 37.73
C ARG A 54 -8.55 -39.78 38.95
N TRP A 55 -9.87 -39.64 39.04
CA TRP A 55 -10.65 -40.28 40.09
C TRP A 55 -10.71 -41.80 39.94
N LEU A 56 -10.87 -42.32 38.71
CA LEU A 56 -10.82 -43.76 38.43
C LEU A 56 -9.45 -44.36 38.74
N GLU A 57 -8.37 -43.68 38.36
CA GLU A 57 -7.00 -44.08 38.70
C GLU A 57 -6.80 -44.17 40.21
N SER A 58 -7.34 -43.21 40.98
CA SER A 58 -7.31 -43.25 42.45
C SER A 58 -8.06 -44.43 43.08
N ARG A 59 -8.97 -45.07 42.33
CA ARG A 59 -9.71 -46.28 42.75
C ARG A 59 -9.10 -47.59 42.23
N GLY A 60 -7.92 -47.53 41.61
CA GLY A 60 -7.23 -48.71 41.08
C GLY A 60 -7.64 -49.08 39.65
N ALA A 61 -8.11 -48.12 38.85
CA ALA A 61 -8.30 -48.36 37.42
C ALA A 61 -6.96 -48.71 36.74
N GLY A 62 -7.01 -49.64 35.78
CA GLY A 62 -5.82 -50.11 35.08
C GLY A 62 -5.10 -49.03 34.26
N ALA A 63 -3.92 -49.38 33.74
CA ALA A 63 -3.00 -48.45 33.06
C ALA A 63 -3.61 -47.65 31.90
N TRP A 64 -4.72 -48.11 31.31
CA TRP A 64 -5.46 -47.37 30.27
C TRP A 64 -5.95 -46.00 30.76
N ALA A 65 -6.32 -45.86 32.04
CA ALA A 65 -6.81 -44.61 32.62
C ALA A 65 -5.72 -43.53 32.62
N GLY A 66 -4.46 -43.91 32.86
CA GLY A 66 -3.32 -43.00 32.81
C GLY A 66 -3.04 -42.44 31.41
N TYR A 67 -3.18 -43.25 30.36
CA TYR A 67 -3.05 -42.78 28.97
C TYR A 67 -4.13 -41.75 28.60
N VAL A 68 -5.38 -41.99 29.01
CA VAL A 68 -6.49 -41.07 28.76
C VAL A 68 -6.32 -39.79 29.58
N GLN A 69 -5.88 -39.88 30.83
CA GLN A 69 -5.56 -38.72 31.66
C GLN A 69 -4.50 -37.85 31.01
N ALA A 70 -3.38 -38.45 30.57
CA ALA A 70 -2.29 -37.71 29.94
C ALA A 70 -2.74 -37.03 28.63
N ALA A 71 -3.57 -37.70 27.82
CA ALA A 71 -4.13 -37.11 26.62
C ALA A 71 -5.07 -35.93 26.94
N ALA A 72 -5.92 -36.07 27.96
CA ALA A 72 -6.81 -35.00 28.40
C ALA A 72 -6.03 -33.81 28.99
N GLU A 73 -4.98 -34.07 29.77
CA GLU A 73 -4.07 -33.06 30.31
C GLU A 73 -3.38 -32.28 29.19
N ALA A 74 -2.81 -32.99 28.21
CA ALA A 74 -2.17 -32.38 27.05
C ALA A 74 -3.17 -31.53 26.24
N GLY A 75 -4.40 -32.02 26.04
CA GLY A 75 -5.46 -31.29 25.35
C GLY A 75 -5.86 -29.99 26.05
N MET A 76 -6.05 -30.03 27.37
CA MET A 76 -6.38 -28.84 28.18
C MET A 76 -5.25 -27.79 28.15
N VAL A 77 -4.01 -28.23 28.37
CA VAL A 77 -2.84 -27.33 28.37
C VAL A 77 -2.63 -26.74 26.98
N GLY A 78 -2.78 -27.54 25.92
CA GLY A 78 -2.68 -27.09 24.54
C GLY A 78 -3.71 -26.02 24.19
N ALA A 79 -4.98 -26.21 24.58
CA ALA A 79 -6.02 -25.22 24.37
C ALA A 79 -5.75 -23.90 25.12
N MET A 80 -5.19 -23.97 26.32
CA MET A 80 -4.81 -22.78 27.10
C MET A 80 -3.61 -22.04 26.49
N ALA A 81 -2.65 -22.78 25.93
CA ALA A 81 -1.52 -22.22 25.22
C ALA A 81 -1.93 -21.51 23.92
N ASP A 82 -2.85 -22.08 23.14
CA ASP A 82 -3.38 -21.44 21.93
C ASP A 82 -4.10 -20.13 22.24
N TRP A 83 -4.95 -20.12 23.28
CA TRP A 83 -5.59 -18.90 23.75
C TRP A 83 -4.56 -17.83 24.15
N PHE A 84 -3.50 -18.22 24.86
CA PHE A 84 -2.42 -17.31 25.24
C PHE A 84 -1.68 -16.78 24.00
N ALA A 85 -1.37 -17.62 23.02
CA ALA A 85 -0.63 -17.23 21.82
C ALA A 85 -1.39 -16.18 20.99
N VAL A 86 -2.66 -16.44 20.69
CA VAL A 86 -3.51 -15.49 19.94
C VAL A 86 -3.70 -14.20 20.73
N THR A 87 -3.94 -14.31 22.05
CA THR A 87 -4.09 -13.12 22.89
C THR A 87 -2.79 -12.31 22.91
N ALA A 88 -1.63 -12.94 23.08
CA ALA A 88 -0.32 -12.28 23.10
C ALA A 88 0.07 -11.67 21.75
N LEU A 89 -0.51 -12.14 20.63
CA LEU A 89 -0.32 -11.49 19.33
C LEU A 89 -0.99 -10.11 19.29
N PHE A 90 -2.21 -10.00 19.84
CA PHE A 90 -3.04 -8.79 19.69
C PHE A 90 -3.12 -7.91 20.94
N ARG A 91 -2.97 -8.47 22.14
CA ARG A 91 -3.24 -7.84 23.44
C ARG A 91 -2.29 -8.40 24.51
N ARG A 92 -2.36 -7.84 25.72
CA ARG A 92 -1.66 -8.39 26.88
C ARG A 92 -2.54 -9.42 27.57
N PRO A 93 -2.11 -10.69 27.68
CA PRO A 93 -2.90 -11.72 28.37
C PRO A 93 -3.09 -11.31 29.84
N LEU A 94 -4.32 -11.43 30.34
CA LEU A 94 -4.73 -11.03 31.70
C LEU A 94 -4.48 -9.54 32.06
N GLY A 95 -4.16 -8.68 31.10
CA GLY A 95 -3.86 -7.26 31.34
C GLY A 95 -2.49 -6.99 31.99
N LEU A 96 -1.67 -8.02 32.20
CA LEU A 96 -0.36 -7.88 32.85
C LEU A 96 0.69 -7.31 31.87
N PRO A 97 1.62 -6.46 32.32
CA PRO A 97 2.70 -5.90 31.51
C PRO A 97 3.82 -6.92 31.29
N ILE A 98 3.52 -8.03 30.62
CA ILE A 98 4.49 -9.07 30.29
C ILE A 98 5.31 -8.60 29.07
N PRO A 99 6.66 -8.58 29.16
CA PRO A 99 7.51 -8.21 28.03
C PRO A 99 7.28 -9.16 26.84
N HIS A 100 7.45 -8.64 25.62
CA HIS A 100 7.27 -9.40 24.36
C HIS A 100 5.86 -9.95 24.08
N THR A 101 4.81 -9.41 24.72
CA THR A 101 3.39 -9.64 24.37
C THR A 101 2.79 -8.44 23.65
N ALA A 102 1.57 -8.55 23.14
CA ALA A 102 0.95 -7.60 22.21
C ALA A 102 1.88 -7.30 21.01
N ILE A 103 2.35 -8.36 20.33
CA ILE A 103 3.36 -8.27 19.26
C ILE A 103 2.91 -7.32 18.14
N ILE A 104 1.67 -7.44 17.65
CA ILE A 104 1.16 -6.62 16.55
C ILE A 104 1.09 -5.14 16.94
N PRO A 105 0.43 -4.73 18.05
CA PRO A 105 0.44 -3.33 18.47
C PRO A 105 1.84 -2.75 18.69
N THR A 106 2.75 -3.56 19.25
CA THR A 106 4.10 -3.12 19.63
C THR A 106 5.04 -3.00 18.43
N ARG A 107 4.86 -3.81 17.38
CA ARG A 107 5.70 -3.83 16.17
C ARG A 107 4.96 -3.38 14.92
N LYS A 108 3.86 -2.61 15.07
CA LYS A 108 3.02 -2.18 13.94
C LYS A 108 3.80 -1.43 12.85
N ASP A 109 4.78 -0.60 13.24
CA ASP A 109 5.52 0.25 12.31
C ASP A 109 6.48 -0.61 11.47
N ALA A 110 7.28 -1.47 12.13
CA ALA A 110 8.16 -2.42 11.45
C ALA A 110 7.40 -3.41 10.53
N LEU A 111 6.23 -3.87 10.96
CA LEU A 111 5.35 -4.70 10.13
C LEU A 111 4.81 -3.90 8.92
N GLY A 112 4.44 -2.64 9.12
CA GLY A 112 3.99 -1.74 8.06
C GLY A 112 5.05 -1.49 7.00
N ASP A 113 6.29 -1.22 7.41
CA ASP A 113 7.43 -1.03 6.51
C ASP A 113 7.68 -2.29 5.65
N SER A 114 7.75 -3.46 6.29
CA SER A 114 7.96 -4.73 5.58
C SER A 114 6.81 -5.09 4.63
N LEU A 115 5.57 -4.77 5.00
CA LEU A 115 4.41 -4.98 4.12
C LEU A 115 4.40 -3.99 2.96
N GLY A 116 4.82 -2.75 3.19
CA GLY A 116 4.97 -1.73 2.16
C GLY A 116 6.01 -2.12 1.11
N GLU A 117 7.18 -2.60 1.56
CA GLU A 117 8.24 -3.12 0.70
C GLU A 117 7.73 -4.34 -0.10
N PHE A 118 7.06 -5.29 0.56
CA PHE A 118 6.46 -6.45 -0.12
C PHE A 118 5.46 -6.05 -1.21
N VAL A 119 4.56 -5.10 -0.92
CA VAL A 119 3.59 -4.61 -1.91
C VAL A 119 4.28 -3.86 -3.04
N GLY A 120 5.31 -3.07 -2.71
CA GLY A 120 6.20 -2.40 -3.66
C GLY A 120 6.80 -3.39 -4.67
N ASP A 121 7.46 -4.42 -4.16
CA ASP A 121 8.22 -5.37 -4.97
C ASP A 121 7.33 -6.36 -5.73
N ASN A 122 6.23 -6.82 -5.13
CA ASN A 122 5.42 -7.88 -5.71
C ASN A 122 4.30 -7.35 -6.60
N PHE A 123 3.71 -6.19 -6.27
CA PHE A 123 2.55 -5.65 -6.97
C PHE A 123 2.83 -4.36 -7.74
N LEU A 124 3.77 -3.54 -7.26
CA LEU A 124 4.15 -2.28 -7.91
C LEU A 124 5.48 -2.38 -8.66
N SER A 125 6.01 -3.59 -8.85
CA SER A 125 7.19 -3.74 -9.69
C SER A 125 6.90 -3.21 -11.08
N ASP A 126 7.89 -2.50 -11.61
CA ASP A 126 7.84 -1.87 -12.90
C ASP A 126 7.40 -2.84 -14.02
N ALA A 127 7.81 -4.11 -13.96
CA ALA A 127 7.39 -5.16 -14.88
C ALA A 127 5.88 -5.48 -14.77
N VAL A 128 5.33 -5.58 -13.56
CA VAL A 128 3.90 -5.83 -13.31
C VAL A 128 3.07 -4.63 -13.75
N VAL A 129 3.50 -3.41 -13.41
CA VAL A 129 2.82 -2.17 -13.78
C VAL A 129 2.81 -1.98 -15.30
N ARG A 130 3.97 -2.14 -15.97
CA ARG A 130 4.03 -2.10 -17.44
C ARG A 130 3.17 -3.17 -18.09
N GLY A 131 3.19 -4.40 -17.58
CA GLY A 131 2.35 -5.49 -18.09
C GLY A 131 0.86 -5.19 -17.98
N ARG A 132 0.40 -4.66 -16.83
CA ARG A 132 -0.99 -4.25 -16.63
C ARG A 132 -1.40 -3.08 -17.52
N LEU A 133 -0.54 -2.05 -17.66
CA LEU A 133 -0.78 -0.92 -18.55
C LEU A 133 -0.87 -1.36 -20.02
N ALA A 134 -0.02 -2.29 -20.44
CA ALA A 134 -0.06 -2.88 -21.78
C ALA A 134 -1.37 -3.67 -22.00
N GLN A 135 -1.79 -4.48 -21.03
CA GLN A 135 -3.05 -5.25 -21.10
C GLN A 135 -4.29 -4.35 -21.18
N MET A 136 -4.31 -3.23 -20.44
CA MET A 136 -5.42 -2.28 -20.51
C MET A 136 -5.48 -1.51 -21.86
N GLY A 137 -4.42 -1.60 -22.67
CA GLY A 137 -4.38 -1.01 -24.01
C GLY A 137 -4.50 0.51 -24.01
N VAL A 138 -4.19 1.18 -22.89
CA VAL A 138 -4.37 2.64 -22.72
C VAL A 138 -3.58 3.40 -23.77
N ALA A 139 -2.32 3.03 -23.99
CA ALA A 139 -1.46 3.63 -25.03
C ALA A 139 -2.04 3.43 -26.43
N ARG A 140 -2.60 2.25 -26.73
CA ARG A 140 -3.23 1.97 -28.02
C ARG A 140 -4.50 2.80 -28.22
N ARG A 141 -5.36 2.91 -27.20
CA ARG A 141 -6.56 3.77 -27.22
C ARG A 141 -6.20 5.24 -27.41
N PHE A 142 -5.16 5.71 -26.71
CA PHE A 142 -4.69 7.08 -26.84
C PHE A 142 -4.11 7.35 -28.23
N GLY A 143 -3.35 6.40 -28.79
CA GLY A 143 -2.85 6.49 -30.17
C GLY A 143 -3.97 6.52 -31.21
N VAL A 144 -5.01 5.69 -31.04
CA VAL A 144 -6.20 5.73 -31.92
C VAL A 144 -6.94 7.06 -31.79
N TRP A 145 -7.07 7.58 -30.57
CA TRP A 145 -7.70 8.88 -30.35
C TRP A 145 -6.90 10.02 -30.99
N LEU A 146 -5.57 9.99 -30.89
CA LEU A 146 -4.65 10.94 -31.54
C LEU A 146 -4.57 10.77 -33.07
N SER A 147 -4.95 9.62 -33.62
CA SER A 147 -4.92 9.42 -35.08
C SER A 147 -6.02 10.20 -35.82
N ASP A 148 -6.97 10.78 -35.10
CA ASP A 148 -7.92 11.74 -35.64
C ASP A 148 -7.29 13.14 -35.65
N GLU A 149 -7.19 13.72 -36.85
CA GLU A 149 -6.60 15.04 -37.14
C GLU A 149 -7.07 16.12 -36.16
N ARG A 150 -8.37 16.14 -35.82
CA ARG A 150 -8.95 17.14 -34.91
C ARG A 150 -8.39 17.05 -33.49
N HIS A 151 -8.12 15.86 -33.00
CA HIS A 151 -7.58 15.65 -31.66
C HIS A 151 -6.09 15.94 -31.61
N ALA A 152 -5.35 15.54 -32.65
CA ALA A 152 -3.92 15.84 -32.80
C ALA A 152 -3.67 17.35 -32.87
N GLU A 153 -4.45 18.09 -33.67
CA GLU A 153 -4.35 19.54 -33.75
C GLU A 153 -4.59 20.21 -32.40
N ARG A 154 -5.61 19.77 -31.66
CA ARG A 154 -5.93 20.30 -30.33
C ARG A 154 -4.80 20.07 -29.34
N VAL A 155 -4.26 18.85 -29.27
CA VAL A 155 -3.12 18.52 -28.40
C VAL A 155 -1.88 19.33 -28.80
N THR A 156 -1.62 19.46 -30.10
CA THR A 156 -0.47 20.22 -30.61
C THR A 156 -0.59 21.69 -30.31
N ALA A 157 -1.79 22.28 -30.43
CA ALA A 157 -2.05 23.67 -30.08
C ALA A 157 -1.82 23.93 -28.59
N GLU A 158 -2.34 23.07 -27.72
CA GLU A 158 -2.14 23.16 -26.27
C GLU A 158 -0.66 22.98 -25.89
N LEU A 159 0.01 21.97 -26.43
CA LEU A 159 1.44 21.76 -26.18
C LEU A 159 2.30 22.92 -26.70
N SER A 160 1.95 23.49 -27.84
CA SER A 160 2.64 24.66 -28.40
C SER A 160 2.40 25.91 -27.55
N ALA A 161 1.20 26.09 -27.02
CA ALA A 161 0.87 27.18 -26.11
C ALA A 161 1.64 27.04 -24.79
N LEU A 162 1.70 25.85 -24.22
CA LEU A 162 2.49 25.55 -23.03
C LEU A 162 3.99 25.73 -23.27
N ALA A 163 4.51 25.25 -24.40
CA ALA A 163 5.91 25.43 -24.77
C ALA A 163 6.26 26.92 -24.92
N ARG A 164 5.39 27.70 -25.56
CA ARG A 164 5.55 29.15 -25.66
C ARG A 164 5.49 29.82 -24.28
N ALA A 165 4.53 29.47 -23.44
CA ALA A 165 4.42 30.00 -22.08
C ALA A 165 5.68 29.68 -21.26
N ALA A 166 6.17 28.44 -21.32
CA ALA A 166 7.41 28.04 -20.67
C ALA A 166 8.61 28.84 -21.19
N LEU A 167 8.72 29.03 -22.50
CA LEU A 167 9.78 29.85 -23.11
C LEU A 167 9.68 31.33 -22.70
N THR A 168 8.47 31.87 -22.57
CA THR A 168 8.26 33.25 -22.12
C THR A 168 8.68 33.40 -20.66
N ILE A 169 8.29 32.47 -19.79
CA ILE A 169 8.72 32.44 -18.39
C ILE A 169 10.24 32.33 -18.29
N LEU A 170 10.88 31.50 -19.13
CA LEU A 170 12.34 31.35 -19.12
C LEU A 170 13.09 32.56 -19.69
N ARG A 171 12.41 33.41 -20.47
CA ARG A 171 12.94 34.66 -21.01
C ARG A 171 12.72 35.86 -20.07
N ASP A 172 11.91 35.68 -19.03
CA ASP A 172 11.69 36.70 -18.02
C ASP A 172 12.99 36.94 -17.26
N GLU A 173 13.43 38.20 -17.23
CA GLU A 173 14.73 38.60 -16.66
C GLU A 173 14.83 38.20 -15.18
N ASP A 174 13.71 38.28 -14.45
CA ASP A 174 13.63 37.87 -13.05
C ASP A 174 13.88 36.35 -12.89
N VAL A 175 13.29 35.54 -13.77
CA VAL A 175 13.46 34.07 -13.78
C VAL A 175 14.87 33.69 -14.21
N GLN A 176 15.47 34.40 -15.18
CA GLN A 176 16.86 34.18 -15.57
C GLN A 176 17.82 34.42 -14.42
N THR A 177 17.62 35.48 -13.61
CA THR A 177 18.42 35.70 -12.41
C THR A 177 18.26 34.60 -11.38
N VAL A 178 17.03 34.15 -11.11
CA VAL A 178 16.77 33.06 -10.14
C VAL A 178 17.35 31.73 -10.64
N PHE A 179 17.20 31.43 -11.93
CA PHE A 179 17.72 30.22 -12.55
C PHE A 179 19.25 30.23 -12.60
N ALA A 180 19.87 31.36 -12.96
CA ALA A 180 21.31 31.55 -12.91
C ALA A 180 21.84 31.40 -11.48
N GLN A 181 21.17 31.98 -10.49
CA GLN A 181 21.52 31.80 -9.08
C GLN A 181 21.38 30.34 -8.63
N ALA A 182 20.32 29.64 -9.04
CA ALA A 182 20.10 28.23 -8.72
C ALA A 182 21.17 27.33 -9.36
N ILE A 183 21.51 27.56 -10.63
CA ILE A 183 22.60 26.87 -11.33
C ILE A 183 23.92 27.18 -10.64
N THR A 184 24.26 28.45 -10.43
CA THR A 184 25.52 28.83 -9.78
C THR A 184 25.63 28.22 -8.41
N ARG A 185 24.55 28.18 -7.61
CA ARG A 185 24.54 27.56 -6.28
C ARG A 185 24.73 26.04 -6.33
N ARG A 186 24.19 25.37 -7.35
CA ARG A 186 24.35 23.93 -7.59
C ARG A 186 25.74 23.59 -8.14
N VAL A 187 26.28 24.44 -9.01
CA VAL A 187 27.61 24.37 -9.62
C VAL A 187 28.71 24.80 -8.64
N SER A 188 28.42 25.60 -7.62
CA SER A 188 29.36 25.88 -6.53
C SER A 188 29.35 24.77 -5.48
N ALA A 189 28.22 24.07 -5.31
CA ALA A 189 28.10 22.94 -4.38
C ALA A 189 28.81 21.66 -4.86
N ARG A 190 29.12 21.54 -6.16
CA ARG A 190 30.01 20.51 -6.71
C ARG A 190 31.19 21.22 -7.35
N GLN A 191 32.45 20.84 -7.11
CA GLN A 191 33.59 21.47 -7.80
C GLN A 191 33.64 21.11 -9.31
N VAL A 192 32.68 21.61 -10.10
CA VAL A 192 32.59 21.34 -11.55
C VAL A 192 33.49 22.30 -12.35
N ALA A 193 33.94 23.40 -11.73
CA ALA A 193 34.74 24.45 -12.38
C ALA A 193 36.11 23.96 -12.86
N GLN A 194 36.77 23.07 -12.09
CA GLN A 194 38.09 22.51 -12.44
C GLN A 194 38.06 21.63 -13.71
N PRO A 195 37.20 20.59 -13.80
CA PRO A 195 37.15 19.74 -15.00
C PRO A 195 36.64 20.48 -16.25
N VAL A 196 35.68 21.40 -16.10
CA VAL A 196 35.20 22.22 -17.23
C VAL A 196 36.27 23.21 -17.70
N GLY A 197 37.00 23.83 -16.78
CA GLY A 197 38.12 24.72 -17.09
C GLY A 197 39.27 24.00 -17.79
N ALA A 198 39.58 22.75 -17.40
CA ALA A 198 40.60 21.95 -18.07
C ALA A 198 40.21 21.57 -19.50
N LEU A 199 38.92 21.31 -19.76
CA LEU A 199 38.41 21.03 -21.11
C LEU A 199 38.39 22.29 -21.98
N LEU A 200 37.91 23.42 -21.45
CA LEU A 200 37.93 24.70 -22.15
C LEU A 200 39.36 25.17 -22.45
N GLY A 201 40.30 24.98 -21.51
CA GLY A 201 41.71 25.27 -21.72
C GLY A 201 42.33 24.45 -22.84
N ARG A 202 41.96 23.16 -22.96
CA ARG A 202 42.37 22.31 -24.10
C ARG A 202 41.79 22.80 -25.42
N VAL A 203 40.50 23.11 -25.48
CA VAL A 203 39.85 23.62 -26.72
C VAL A 203 40.44 24.97 -27.17
N VAL A 204 40.82 25.83 -26.22
CA VAL A 204 41.50 27.09 -26.52
C VAL A 204 42.94 26.85 -26.99
N ALA A 205 43.69 25.98 -26.33
CA ALA A 205 45.06 25.61 -26.72
C ALA A 205 45.12 24.94 -28.10
N ASP A 206 44.10 24.15 -28.45
CA ASP A 206 43.97 23.47 -29.75
C ASP A 206 43.46 24.41 -30.87
N GLY A 207 43.23 25.70 -30.58
CA GLY A 207 42.85 26.71 -31.59
C GLY A 207 41.39 26.62 -32.08
N GLY A 208 40.55 25.77 -31.49
CA GLY A 208 39.15 25.58 -31.92
C GLY A 208 38.27 26.83 -31.77
N HIS A 209 38.69 27.78 -30.94
CA HIS A 209 38.01 29.06 -30.71
C HIS A 209 38.10 30.04 -31.88
N HIS A 210 39.07 29.87 -32.80
CA HIS A 210 39.20 30.75 -33.96
C HIS A 210 37.96 30.69 -34.87
N GLY A 211 37.38 29.50 -35.10
CA GLY A 211 36.19 29.37 -35.96
C GLY A 211 34.95 30.10 -35.43
N LEU A 212 34.76 30.11 -34.10
CA LEU A 212 33.68 30.85 -33.44
C LEU A 212 33.91 32.36 -33.46
N VAL A 213 35.16 32.81 -33.25
CA VAL A 213 35.52 34.22 -33.32
C VAL A 213 35.35 34.76 -34.73
N TYR A 214 35.77 34.02 -35.77
CA TYR A 214 35.56 34.43 -37.15
C TYR A 214 34.07 34.55 -37.51
N LEU A 215 33.22 33.65 -37.00
CA LEU A 215 31.78 33.68 -37.28
C LEU A 215 31.06 34.85 -36.57
N VAL A 216 31.54 35.25 -35.39
CA VAL A 216 30.99 36.42 -34.67
C VAL A 216 31.49 37.73 -35.28
N VAL A 217 32.76 37.82 -35.67
CA VAL A 217 33.32 39.02 -36.32
C VAL A 217 32.69 39.25 -37.69
N ASP A 218 32.43 38.19 -38.47
CA ASP A 218 31.80 38.29 -39.78
C ASP A 218 30.32 38.73 -39.69
N ASN A 219 29.62 38.37 -38.61
CA ASN A 219 28.22 38.77 -38.39
C ASN A 219 28.08 40.15 -37.73
N ALA A 220 29.14 40.67 -37.09
CA ALA A 220 29.17 42.02 -36.51
C ALA A 220 29.53 43.12 -37.52
N HIS A 221 29.96 42.74 -38.73
CA HIS A 221 30.29 43.68 -39.81
C HIS A 221 29.16 43.87 -40.84
N LYS A 222 27.97 43.33 -40.58
CA LYS A 222 26.72 43.61 -41.30
C LYS A 222 25.79 44.46 -40.45
#